data_AF-A0A9D6N6W0-F1
#
_entry.id   AF-A0A9D6N6W0-F1
#
_cell.length_a   1.000
_cell.length_b   1.000
_cell.length_c   1.000
_cell.angle_alpha   90.00
_cell.angle_beta   90.00
_cell.angle_gamma   90.00
#
_symmetry.space_group_name_H-M   'P 1'
#
loop_
_entity.id
_entity.type
_entity.pdbx_description
1 polymer ?
#
loop_
_entity_poly.entity_id
_entity_poly.type
_entity_poly.pdbx_seq_one_letter_code
_entity_poly.pdbx_strand_id
1 'polypeptide(L)'
;MGELREVISPTSRRSGFWQMPPRWVWLLFVGSLTIFTASMITWWEGMRFQSRPLDPAERLIVERSLETWSSLCPEPEDLKAVQELRQLLDQEQLRSMDEKCFGRKAERITLGYTDERGRILLNPHICFSTYYALGEHRTERVHTSDLVRTLTTVFHEFQHREYGASEAEAYEREWAFARRCLERAELASHRELARELRDWEADMAHRVERYVEPSRLEELKGKLSRLPGEG
;
A
#
# COMPACT_ATOMS: atom_id res chain seq x y z
N MET A 1 -28.34 55.04 74.74
CA MET A 1 -27.97 53.61 74.92
C MET A 1 -28.96 52.78 74.13
N GLY A 2 -28.50 52.14 73.07
CA GLY A 2 -29.30 51.31 72.18
C GLY A 2 -28.34 50.61 71.23
N GLU A 3 -27.88 49.43 71.64
CA GLU A 3 -26.94 48.59 70.90
C GLU A 3 -27.55 48.14 69.57
N LEU A 4 -26.90 48.50 68.47
CA LEU A 4 -27.14 47.91 67.15
C LEU A 4 -26.52 46.50 67.15
N ARG A 5 -27.35 45.47 67.34
CA ARG A 5 -26.98 44.09 67.02
C ARG A 5 -26.94 43.93 65.50
N GLU A 6 -25.74 43.76 64.96
CA GLU A 6 -25.52 43.13 63.66
C GLU A 6 -26.17 41.73 63.64
N VAL A 7 -27.22 41.58 62.84
CA VAL A 7 -27.70 40.26 62.42
C VAL A 7 -27.07 39.97 61.07
N ILE A 8 -25.84 39.47 61.08
CA ILE A 8 -25.26 38.82 59.90
C ILE A 8 -25.98 37.49 59.74
N SER A 9 -27.00 37.46 58.87
CA SER A 9 -27.59 36.21 58.43
C SER A 9 -26.53 35.37 57.72
N PRO A 10 -26.28 34.11 58.13
CA PRO A 10 -25.46 33.22 57.35
C PRO A 10 -26.26 32.89 56.09
N THR A 11 -25.88 33.47 54.95
CA THR A 11 -26.20 32.87 53.65
C THR A 11 -25.65 31.45 53.68
N SER A 12 -26.56 30.53 54.00
CA SER A 12 -26.33 29.10 53.97
C SER A 12 -25.64 28.77 52.65
N ARG A 13 -24.44 28.22 52.76
CA ARG A 13 -23.77 27.48 51.69
C ARG A 13 -24.84 26.72 50.93
N ARG A 14 -25.13 27.12 49.68
CA ARG A 14 -25.70 26.20 48.72
C ARG A 14 -24.64 25.14 48.51
N SER A 15 -24.66 24.11 49.35
CA SER A 15 -24.11 22.80 49.02
C SER A 15 -24.88 22.36 47.79
N GLY A 16 -24.41 22.81 46.62
CA GLY A 16 -24.79 22.22 45.36
C GLY A 16 -24.40 20.77 45.49
N PHE A 17 -25.38 19.94 45.85
CA PHE A 17 -25.31 18.53 45.63
C PHE A 17 -24.96 18.40 44.16
N TRP A 18 -23.72 18.04 43.87
CA TRP A 18 -23.34 17.52 42.57
C TRP A 18 -24.13 16.22 42.43
N GLN A 19 -25.40 16.33 42.00
CA GLN A 19 -26.19 15.18 41.64
C GLN A 19 -25.42 14.52 40.51
N MET A 20 -24.85 13.35 40.81
CA MET A 20 -24.17 12.58 39.79
C MET A 20 -25.19 12.31 38.68
N PRO A 21 -24.81 12.56 37.41
CA PRO A 21 -25.72 12.32 36.31
C PRO A 21 -26.20 10.86 36.36
N PRO A 22 -27.48 10.61 36.00
CA PRO A 22 -28.01 9.26 35.95
C PRO A 22 -27.10 8.32 35.14
N ARG A 23 -27.02 7.05 35.55
CA ARG A 23 -26.14 6.06 34.90
C ARG A 23 -26.34 5.94 33.39
N TRP A 24 -27.56 6.15 32.89
CA TRP A 24 -27.85 6.13 31.45
C TRP A 24 -27.16 7.26 30.68
N VAL A 25 -26.93 8.44 31.29
CA VAL A 25 -26.17 9.54 30.69
C VAL A 25 -24.72 9.13 30.49
N TRP A 26 -24.14 8.43 31.45
CA TRP A 26 -22.77 7.88 31.33
C TRP A 26 -22.68 6.81 30.25
N LEU A 27 -23.69 5.94 30.11
CA LEU A 27 -23.73 4.95 29.03
C LEU A 27 -23.81 5.61 27.65
N LEU A 28 -24.64 6.65 27.50
CA LEU A 28 -24.73 7.42 26.25
C LEU A 28 -23.42 8.15 25.95
N PHE A 29 -22.78 8.75 26.96
CA PHE A 29 -21.49 9.41 26.80
C PHE A 29 -20.39 8.44 26.38
N VAL A 30 -20.26 7.29 27.05
CA VAL A 30 -19.27 6.27 26.71
C VAL A 30 -19.54 5.71 25.31
N GLY A 31 -20.80 5.37 24.99
CA GLY A 31 -21.16 4.90 23.65
C GLY A 31 -20.84 5.91 22.55
N SER A 32 -21.14 7.19 22.77
CA SER A 32 -20.82 8.28 21.83
C SER A 32 -19.32 8.48 21.68
N LEU A 33 -18.56 8.39 22.78
CA LEU A 33 -17.11 8.49 22.75
C LEU A 33 -16.48 7.31 22.00
N THR A 34 -17.01 6.09 22.18
CA THR A 34 -16.57 4.90 21.43
C THR A 34 -16.84 5.04 19.93
N ILE A 35 -18.05 5.48 19.55
CA ILE A 35 -18.37 5.73 18.13
C ILE A 35 -17.47 6.82 17.56
N PHE A 36 -17.25 7.91 18.29
CA PHE A 36 -16.38 8.99 17.87
C PHE A 36 -14.92 8.54 17.72
N THR A 37 -14.38 7.79 18.68
CA THR A 37 -13.00 7.26 18.60
C THR A 37 -12.86 6.24 17.47
N ALA A 38 -13.82 5.34 17.28
CA ALA A 38 -13.85 4.44 16.13
C ALA A 38 -13.88 5.23 14.82
N SER A 39 -14.73 6.25 14.72
CA SER A 39 -14.84 7.12 13.54
C SER A 39 -13.56 7.92 13.28
N MET A 40 -12.88 8.39 14.33
CA MET A 40 -11.59 9.08 14.23
C MET A 40 -10.48 8.13 13.79
N ILE A 41 -10.45 6.89 14.31
CA ILE A 41 -9.51 5.85 13.87
C ILE A 41 -9.76 5.53 12.40
N THR A 42 -11.01 5.26 12.00
CA THR A 42 -11.38 5.00 10.61
C THR A 42 -11.08 6.19 9.70
N TRP A 43 -11.32 7.43 10.14
CA TRP A 43 -10.98 8.62 9.36
C TRP A 43 -9.48 8.78 9.22
N TRP A 44 -8.72 8.55 10.29
CA TRP A 44 -7.27 8.64 10.27
C TRP A 44 -6.62 7.53 9.45
N GLU A 45 -7.19 6.32 9.47
CA GLU A 45 -6.85 5.21 8.58
C GLU A 45 -7.25 5.50 7.13
N GLY A 46 -8.41 6.11 6.89
CA GLY A 46 -8.84 6.56 5.56
C GLY A 46 -8.00 7.71 5.01
N MET A 47 -7.35 8.51 5.87
CA MET A 47 -6.34 9.49 5.47
C MET A 47 -4.94 8.89 5.33
N ARG A 48 -4.72 7.63 5.74
CA ARG A 48 -3.39 6.99 5.76
C ARG A 48 -2.81 6.80 4.36
N PHE A 49 -3.65 6.58 3.36
CA PHE A 49 -3.26 6.45 1.96
C PHE A 49 -4.01 7.45 1.07
N GLN A 50 -3.70 8.73 1.25
CA GLN A 50 -3.96 9.74 0.23
C GLN A 50 -3.31 9.29 -1.09
N SER A 51 -4.08 9.37 -2.17
CA SER A 51 -3.59 9.01 -3.50
C SER A 51 -3.97 10.06 -4.51
N ARG A 52 -3.08 10.26 -5.46
CA ARG A 52 -3.28 11.14 -6.61
C ARG A 52 -3.38 10.32 -7.89
N PRO A 53 -3.98 10.86 -8.95
CA PRO A 53 -3.83 10.28 -10.27
C PRO A 53 -2.34 10.10 -10.60
N LEU A 54 -2.03 9.08 -11.39
CA LEU A 54 -0.71 8.94 -11.99
C LEU A 54 -0.43 10.18 -12.84
N ASP A 55 0.76 10.74 -12.73
CA ASP A 55 1.18 11.76 -13.69
C ASP A 55 1.36 11.13 -15.08
N PRO A 56 1.42 11.91 -16.17
CA PRO A 56 1.53 11.34 -17.53
C PRO A 56 2.73 10.41 -17.74
N ALA A 57 3.86 10.65 -17.06
CA ALA A 57 5.05 9.81 -17.19
C ALA A 57 4.93 8.53 -16.35
N GLU A 58 4.41 8.61 -15.14
CA GLU A 58 4.08 7.43 -14.31
C GLU A 58 3.07 6.54 -15.04
N ARG A 59 2.05 7.14 -15.67
CA ARG A 59 1.09 6.43 -16.50
C ARG A 59 1.79 5.73 -17.67
N LEU A 60 2.68 6.41 -18.37
CA LEU A 60 3.47 5.81 -19.46
C LEU A 60 4.29 4.61 -18.97
N ILE A 61 4.94 4.71 -17.80
CA ILE A 61 5.69 3.60 -17.20
C ILE A 61 4.76 2.41 -16.94
N VAL A 62 3.60 2.64 -16.33
CA VAL A 62 2.59 1.59 -16.07
C VAL A 62 2.12 0.96 -17.38
N GLU A 63 1.81 1.75 -18.41
CA GLU A 63 1.39 1.24 -19.72
C GLU A 63 2.47 0.36 -20.34
N ARG A 64 3.74 0.79 -20.30
CA ARG A 64 4.88 -0.01 -20.80
C ARG A 64 5.13 -1.27 -19.98
N SER A 65 4.92 -1.23 -18.66
CA SER A 65 4.97 -2.42 -17.82
C SER A 65 3.88 -3.42 -18.22
N LEU A 66 2.63 -2.98 -18.44
CA LEU A 66 1.54 -3.85 -18.88
C LEU A 66 1.75 -4.41 -20.29
N GLU A 67 2.31 -3.61 -21.21
CA GLU A 67 2.75 -4.10 -22.53
C GLU A 67 3.82 -5.18 -22.39
N THR A 68 4.83 -4.94 -21.54
CA THR A 68 5.90 -5.91 -21.28
C THR A 68 5.35 -7.21 -20.71
N TRP A 69 4.41 -7.14 -19.75
CA TRP A 69 3.72 -8.33 -19.24
C TRP A 69 3.07 -9.11 -20.39
N SER A 70 2.20 -8.47 -21.16
CA SER A 70 1.49 -9.15 -22.26
C SER A 70 2.43 -9.76 -23.31
N SER A 71 3.60 -9.16 -23.53
CA SER A 71 4.59 -9.65 -24.47
C SER A 71 5.38 -10.84 -23.92
N LEU A 72 5.72 -10.84 -22.63
CA LEU A 72 6.51 -11.91 -22.00
C LEU A 72 5.64 -13.10 -21.60
N CYS A 73 4.39 -12.86 -21.21
CA CYS A 73 3.44 -13.88 -20.78
C CYS A 73 2.14 -13.78 -21.61
N PRO A 74 2.12 -14.34 -22.83
CA PRO A 74 0.96 -14.29 -23.73
C PRO A 74 -0.11 -15.34 -23.41
N GLU A 75 -0.05 -15.98 -22.25
CA GLU A 75 -1.03 -16.96 -21.80
C GLU A 75 -2.42 -16.30 -21.61
N PRO A 76 -3.55 -16.97 -21.94
CA PRO A 76 -4.87 -16.35 -21.91
C PRO A 76 -5.27 -15.73 -20.57
N GLU A 77 -4.83 -16.32 -19.45
CA GLU A 77 -5.07 -15.81 -18.10
C GLU A 77 -4.29 -14.51 -17.82
N ASP A 78 -3.03 -14.44 -18.26
CA ASP A 78 -2.19 -13.26 -18.13
C ASP A 78 -2.73 -12.11 -19.00
N LEU A 79 -3.17 -12.41 -20.23
CA LEU A 79 -3.78 -11.41 -21.11
C LEU A 79 -5.10 -10.86 -20.54
N LYS A 80 -5.91 -11.71 -19.89
CA LYS A 80 -7.12 -11.27 -19.18
C LYS A 80 -6.77 -10.34 -18.03
N ALA A 81 -5.80 -10.72 -17.19
CA ALA A 81 -5.34 -9.89 -16.07
C ALA A 81 -4.81 -8.53 -16.55
N VAL A 82 -4.00 -8.52 -17.62
CA VAL A 82 -3.51 -7.27 -18.24
C VAL A 82 -4.66 -6.40 -18.75
N GLN A 83 -5.68 -6.99 -19.37
CA GLN A 83 -6.85 -6.25 -19.83
C GLN A 83 -7.63 -5.61 -18.67
N GLU A 84 -7.83 -6.34 -17.57
CA GLU A 84 -8.47 -5.82 -16.36
C GLU A 84 -7.66 -4.66 -15.78
N LEU A 85 -6.34 -4.81 -15.66
CA LEU A 85 -5.46 -3.75 -15.18
C LEU A 85 -5.48 -2.51 -16.07
N ARG A 86 -5.58 -2.67 -17.41
CA ARG A 86 -5.78 -1.54 -18.32
C ARG A 86 -7.11 -0.83 -18.06
N GLN A 87 -8.19 -1.55 -17.81
CA GLN A 87 -9.47 -0.94 -17.43
C GLN A 87 -9.36 -0.15 -16.13
N LEU A 88 -8.65 -0.67 -15.13
CA LEU A 88 -8.40 0.06 -13.89
C LEU A 88 -7.56 1.32 -14.12
N LEU A 89 -6.58 1.27 -15.02
CA LEU A 89 -5.77 2.43 -15.38
C LEU A 89 -6.63 3.50 -16.08
N ASP A 90 -7.54 3.11 -16.96
CA ASP A 90 -8.45 4.01 -17.68
C ASP A 90 -9.53 4.60 -16.76
N GLN A 91 -9.94 3.87 -15.72
CA GLN A 91 -10.89 4.30 -14.70
C GLN A 91 -10.25 5.06 -13.52
N GLU A 92 -8.97 5.43 -13.64
CA GLU A 92 -8.17 6.09 -12.58
C GLU A 92 -8.16 5.34 -11.24
N GLN A 93 -8.25 4.01 -11.28
CA GLN A 93 -8.17 3.09 -10.15
C GLN A 93 -6.75 2.58 -9.90
N LEU A 94 -5.83 2.62 -10.89
CA LEU A 94 -4.39 2.62 -10.63
C LEU A 94 -3.95 4.06 -10.36
N ARG A 95 -3.35 4.28 -9.19
CA ARG A 95 -3.03 5.61 -8.66
C ARG A 95 -1.65 5.63 -8.05
N SER A 96 -1.09 6.82 -7.89
CA SER A 96 0.16 7.00 -7.13
C SER A 96 -0.18 7.37 -5.69
N MET A 97 0.53 6.80 -4.72
CA MET A 97 0.47 7.24 -3.33
C MET A 97 0.98 8.70 -3.24
N ASP A 98 0.32 9.53 -2.42
CA ASP A 98 0.80 10.88 -2.15
C ASP A 98 2.06 10.79 -1.28
N GLU A 99 3.05 11.66 -1.54
CA GLU A 99 4.29 11.71 -0.75
C GLU A 99 4.04 11.95 0.75
N LYS A 100 2.91 12.59 1.07
CA LYS A 100 2.47 12.83 2.46
C LYS A 100 2.11 11.55 3.21
N CYS A 101 1.85 10.44 2.52
CA CYS A 101 1.55 9.13 3.11
C CYS A 101 2.77 8.43 3.69
N PHE A 102 3.96 8.92 3.40
CA PHE A 102 5.21 8.32 3.81
C PHE A 102 5.70 8.78 5.18
N GLY A 103 4.80 9.18 6.09
CA GLY A 103 5.14 9.67 7.42
C GLY A 103 5.88 8.63 8.25
N ARG A 104 5.50 7.34 8.16
CA ARG A 104 6.15 6.25 8.91
C ARG A 104 7.15 5.47 8.07
N LYS A 105 8.19 4.95 8.74
CA LYS A 105 9.22 4.11 8.11
C LYS A 105 8.63 2.86 7.44
N ALA A 106 7.57 2.28 8.01
CA ALA A 106 6.88 1.12 7.46
C ALA A 106 6.07 1.43 6.19
N GLU A 107 5.60 2.67 6.02
CA GLU A 107 4.81 3.10 4.84
C GLU A 107 5.73 3.45 3.66
N ARG A 108 6.95 3.95 3.94
CA ARG A 108 7.98 4.30 2.93
C ARG A 108 8.51 3.12 2.12
N ILE A 109 8.34 1.92 2.65
CA ILE A 109 8.92 0.70 2.12
C ILE A 109 7.86 -0.15 1.40
N THR A 110 6.57 0.13 1.63
CA THR A 110 5.42 -0.51 0.98
C THR A 110 5.46 -0.25 -0.52
N LEU A 111 5.35 -1.30 -1.34
CA LEU A 111 5.53 -1.23 -2.80
C LEU A 111 4.29 -0.67 -3.47
N GLY A 112 3.16 -1.22 -3.09
CA GLY A 112 1.84 -0.75 -3.42
C GLY A 112 0.87 -1.06 -2.29
N TYR A 113 -0.38 -0.67 -2.49
CA TYR A 113 -1.45 -0.97 -1.56
C TYR A 113 -2.75 -1.06 -2.33
N THR A 114 -3.45 -2.16 -2.14
CA THR A 114 -4.84 -2.29 -2.58
C THR A 114 -5.76 -1.84 -1.44
N ASP A 115 -6.49 -0.75 -1.68
CA ASP A 115 -7.37 -0.18 -0.66
C ASP A 115 -8.77 -0.82 -0.63
N GLU A 116 -9.56 -0.43 0.36
CA GLU A 116 -10.92 -0.93 0.57
C GLU A 116 -11.90 -0.59 -0.58
N ARG A 117 -11.51 0.33 -1.46
CA ARG A 117 -12.28 0.71 -2.65
C ARG A 117 -11.85 -0.08 -3.88
N GLY A 118 -10.90 -1.00 -3.73
CA GLY A 118 -10.34 -1.79 -4.82
C GLY A 118 -9.43 -0.98 -5.74
N ARG A 119 -8.87 0.14 -5.28
CA ARG A 119 -7.84 0.89 -6.02
C ARG A 119 -6.47 0.29 -5.74
N ILE A 120 -5.63 0.25 -6.75
CA ILE A 120 -4.21 -0.12 -6.61
C ILE A 120 -3.42 1.18 -6.51
N LEU A 121 -2.77 1.39 -5.38
CA LEU A 121 -1.94 2.56 -5.11
C LEU A 121 -0.47 2.15 -5.23
N LEU A 122 0.28 2.78 -6.13
CA LEU A 122 1.69 2.51 -6.36
C LEU A 122 2.56 3.46 -5.55
N ASN A 123 3.65 2.97 -4.96
CA ASN A 123 4.61 3.83 -4.29
C ASN A 123 5.54 4.48 -5.32
N PRO A 124 5.48 5.82 -5.52
CA PRO A 124 6.28 6.49 -6.52
C PRO A 124 7.80 6.40 -6.27
N HIS A 125 8.22 6.30 -5.01
CA HIS A 125 9.64 6.18 -4.66
C HIS A 125 10.25 4.81 -5.01
N ILE A 126 9.42 3.84 -5.36
CA ILE A 126 9.86 2.50 -5.76
C ILE A 126 9.57 2.28 -7.24
N CYS A 127 8.31 2.42 -7.65
CA CYS A 127 7.88 2.15 -9.02
C CYS A 127 8.51 3.11 -10.04
N PHE A 128 8.73 4.37 -9.65
CA PHE A 128 9.18 5.44 -10.54
C PHE A 128 10.48 6.11 -10.04
N SER A 129 11.25 5.36 -9.25
CA SER A 129 12.42 5.85 -8.53
C SER A 129 13.48 6.51 -9.43
N THR A 130 13.75 5.92 -10.60
CA THR A 130 14.80 6.35 -11.52
C THR A 130 14.35 7.62 -12.25
N TYR A 131 13.09 7.62 -12.69
CA TYR A 131 12.43 8.79 -13.27
C TYR A 131 12.52 10.00 -12.34
N TYR A 132 12.16 9.84 -11.06
CA TYR A 132 12.25 10.92 -10.07
C TYR A 132 13.71 11.33 -9.77
N ALA A 133 14.62 10.36 -9.63
CA ALA A 133 16.02 10.64 -9.29
C ALA A 133 16.76 11.42 -10.39
N LEU A 134 16.45 11.16 -11.66
CA LEU A 134 17.09 11.80 -12.80
C LEU A 134 16.44 13.14 -13.19
N GLY A 135 15.33 13.53 -12.54
CA GLY A 135 14.59 14.74 -12.88
C GLY A 135 14.03 14.71 -14.31
N GLU A 136 13.79 13.52 -14.84
CA GLU A 136 13.44 13.24 -16.24
C GLU A 136 11.96 13.52 -16.54
N HIS A 137 11.33 14.46 -15.82
CA HIS A 137 9.92 14.87 -15.96
C HIS A 137 9.51 15.36 -17.36
N ARG A 138 10.46 15.46 -18.29
CA ARG A 138 10.26 15.97 -19.66
C ARG A 138 10.65 14.97 -20.74
N THR A 139 11.18 13.80 -20.38
CA THR A 139 11.58 12.77 -21.35
C THR A 139 10.59 11.61 -21.29
N GLU A 140 10.07 11.19 -22.44
CA GLU A 140 9.22 9.99 -22.59
C GLU A 140 10.00 8.68 -22.42
N ARG A 141 11.17 8.73 -21.80
CA ARG A 141 12.06 7.59 -21.66
C ARG A 141 11.67 6.80 -20.42
N VAL A 142 11.29 5.54 -20.63
CA VAL A 142 11.05 4.59 -19.54
C VAL A 142 12.34 3.84 -19.24
N HIS A 143 12.79 3.89 -17.99
CA HIS A 143 13.95 3.13 -17.53
C HIS A 143 13.55 1.69 -17.22
N THR A 144 14.39 0.74 -17.60
CA THR A 144 14.13 -0.70 -17.42
C THR A 144 13.95 -1.09 -15.95
N SER A 145 14.68 -0.43 -15.04
CA SER A 145 14.56 -0.61 -13.58
C SER A 145 13.17 -0.24 -13.07
N ASP A 146 12.66 0.94 -13.42
CA ASP A 146 11.32 1.41 -13.06
C ASP A 146 10.24 0.52 -13.71
N LEU A 147 10.48 0.04 -14.93
CA LEU A 147 9.59 -0.87 -15.63
C LEU A 147 9.44 -2.21 -14.89
N VAL A 148 10.55 -2.83 -14.46
CA VAL A 148 10.53 -4.10 -13.71
C VAL A 148 9.85 -3.91 -12.36
N ARG A 149 10.21 -2.86 -11.62
CA ARG A 149 9.61 -2.56 -10.31
C ARG A 149 8.11 -2.31 -10.40
N THR A 150 7.68 -1.54 -11.40
CA THR A 150 6.26 -1.26 -11.63
C THR A 150 5.52 -2.53 -12.05
N LEU A 151 6.10 -3.31 -12.97
CA LEU A 151 5.53 -4.57 -13.46
C LEU A 151 5.24 -5.54 -12.31
N THR A 152 6.24 -5.83 -11.48
CA THR A 152 6.11 -6.80 -10.38
C THR A 152 5.24 -6.27 -9.25
N THR A 153 5.29 -4.97 -8.95
CA THR A 153 4.40 -4.34 -7.95
C THR A 153 2.94 -4.39 -8.39
N VAL A 154 2.64 -4.05 -9.65
CA VAL A 154 1.26 -4.11 -10.17
C VAL A 154 0.75 -5.55 -10.15
N PHE A 155 1.58 -6.53 -10.52
CA PHE A 155 1.22 -7.94 -10.41
C PHE A 155 0.92 -8.34 -8.96
N HIS A 156 1.77 -7.93 -8.01
CA HIS A 156 1.63 -8.22 -6.59
C HIS A 156 0.29 -7.68 -6.05
N GLU A 157 0.02 -6.40 -6.27
CA GLU A 157 -1.22 -5.75 -5.82
C GLU A 157 -2.46 -6.34 -6.51
N PHE A 158 -2.33 -6.75 -7.78
CA PHE A 158 -3.40 -7.46 -8.45
C PHE A 158 -3.75 -8.78 -7.75
N GLN A 159 -2.78 -9.49 -7.15
CA GLN A 159 -3.06 -10.70 -6.37
C GLN A 159 -3.91 -10.42 -5.13
N HIS A 160 -3.64 -9.33 -4.42
CA HIS A 160 -4.47 -8.90 -3.30
C HIS A 160 -5.88 -8.57 -3.75
N ARG A 161 -6.01 -7.81 -4.84
CA ARG A 161 -7.29 -7.33 -5.34
C ARG A 161 -8.19 -8.43 -5.87
N GLU A 162 -7.68 -9.27 -6.76
CA GLU A 162 -8.49 -10.24 -7.49
C GLU A 162 -8.70 -11.54 -6.69
N TYR A 163 -7.67 -11.97 -5.96
CA TYR A 163 -7.68 -13.28 -5.30
C TYR A 163 -7.74 -13.18 -3.77
N GLY A 164 -7.72 -11.98 -3.18
CA GLY A 164 -7.66 -11.82 -1.73
C GLY A 164 -6.41 -12.45 -1.12
N ALA A 165 -5.32 -12.53 -1.90
CA ALA A 165 -4.09 -13.17 -1.47
C ALA A 165 -3.55 -12.50 -0.19
N SER A 166 -3.04 -13.29 0.75
CA SER A 166 -2.23 -12.76 1.85
C SER A 166 -0.89 -12.21 1.33
N GLU A 167 -0.22 -11.37 2.12
CA GLU A 167 1.11 -10.82 1.77
C GLU A 167 2.10 -11.93 1.37
N ALA A 168 2.14 -13.02 2.13
CA ALA A 168 3.02 -14.16 1.86
C ALA A 168 2.69 -14.84 0.53
N GLU A 169 1.40 -15.02 0.21
CA GLU A 169 0.96 -15.62 -1.05
C GLU A 169 1.22 -14.68 -2.25
N ALA A 170 1.02 -13.38 -2.06
CA ALA A 170 1.31 -12.37 -3.08
C ALA A 170 2.79 -12.35 -3.41
N TYR A 171 3.69 -12.41 -2.42
CA TYR A 171 5.14 -12.55 -2.65
C TYR A 171 5.53 -13.85 -3.35
N GLU A 172 4.96 -14.99 -2.95
CA GLU A 172 5.25 -16.27 -3.60
C GLU A 172 4.88 -16.22 -5.10
N ARG A 173 3.73 -15.61 -5.41
CA ARG A 173 3.27 -15.42 -6.79
C ARG A 173 4.08 -14.37 -7.53
N GLU A 174 4.44 -13.24 -6.91
CA GLU A 174 5.31 -12.21 -7.49
C GLU A 174 6.65 -12.82 -7.90
N TRP A 175 7.23 -13.67 -7.05
CA TRP A 175 8.49 -14.35 -7.35
C TRP A 175 8.36 -15.28 -8.56
N ALA A 176 7.35 -16.15 -8.55
CA ALA A 176 7.11 -17.06 -9.67
C ALA A 176 6.85 -16.31 -10.98
N PHE A 177 6.17 -15.17 -10.91
CA PHE A 177 5.95 -14.28 -12.03
C PHE A 177 7.23 -13.62 -12.52
N ALA A 178 8.06 -13.07 -11.64
CA ALA A 178 9.34 -12.44 -11.99
C ALA A 178 10.30 -13.45 -12.65
N ARG A 179 10.38 -14.67 -12.12
CA ARG A 179 11.11 -15.81 -12.72
C ARG A 179 10.65 -16.11 -14.13
N ARG A 180 9.34 -16.25 -14.33
CA ARG A 180 8.75 -16.51 -15.65
C ARG A 180 9.08 -15.37 -16.62
N CYS A 181 8.98 -14.12 -16.18
CA CYS A 181 9.36 -12.96 -16.98
C CYS A 181 10.85 -12.99 -17.34
N LEU A 182 11.73 -13.37 -16.41
CA LEU A 182 13.17 -13.48 -16.64
C LEU A 182 13.48 -14.50 -17.73
N GLU A 183 12.97 -15.73 -17.59
CA GLU A 183 13.18 -16.81 -18.58
C GLU A 183 12.71 -16.37 -19.97
N ARG A 184 11.54 -15.72 -20.05
CA ARG A 184 10.97 -15.21 -21.30
C ARG A 184 11.79 -14.06 -21.88
N ALA A 185 12.29 -13.15 -21.05
CA ALA A 185 13.14 -12.04 -21.48
C ALA A 185 14.49 -12.53 -22.01
N GLU A 186 15.07 -13.58 -21.40
CA GLU A 186 16.29 -14.22 -21.87
C GLU A 186 16.09 -14.90 -23.23
N LEU A 187 15.00 -15.67 -23.39
CA LEU A 187 14.62 -16.28 -24.66
C LEU A 187 14.40 -15.25 -25.77
N ALA A 188 13.78 -14.12 -25.44
CA ALA A 188 13.56 -13.00 -26.36
C ALA A 188 14.82 -12.15 -26.60
N SER A 189 15.96 -12.47 -25.95
CA SER A 189 17.20 -11.68 -26.03
C SER A 189 17.07 -10.23 -25.53
N HIS A 190 16.13 -9.95 -24.63
CA HIS A 190 15.97 -8.65 -23.98
C HIS A 190 17.00 -8.51 -22.82
N ARG A 191 18.26 -8.28 -23.17
CA ARG A 191 19.39 -8.35 -22.22
C ARG A 191 19.28 -7.41 -21.02
N GLU A 192 18.85 -6.17 -21.24
CA GLU A 192 18.73 -5.18 -20.17
C GLU A 192 17.59 -5.55 -19.21
N LEU A 193 16.45 -5.96 -19.75
CA LEU A 193 15.29 -6.40 -18.96
C LEU A 193 15.60 -7.66 -18.15
N ALA A 194 16.26 -8.64 -18.76
CA ALA A 194 16.70 -9.84 -18.06
C ALA A 194 17.67 -9.51 -16.91
N ARG A 195 18.59 -8.56 -17.10
CA ARG A 195 19.48 -8.10 -16.03
C ARG A 195 18.69 -7.50 -14.86
N GLU A 196 17.82 -6.53 -15.13
CA GLU A 196 17.01 -5.90 -14.07
C GLU A 196 16.07 -6.89 -13.37
N LEU A 197 15.54 -7.88 -14.08
CA LEU A 197 14.74 -8.96 -13.47
C LEU A 197 15.55 -9.87 -12.55
N ARG A 198 16.81 -10.19 -12.88
CA ARG A 198 17.71 -10.93 -11.98
C ARG A 198 18.06 -10.13 -10.74
N ASP A 199 18.36 -8.84 -10.92
CA ASP A 199 18.67 -7.94 -9.81
C ASP A 199 17.44 -7.83 -8.88
N TRP A 200 16.24 -7.72 -9.46
CA TRP A 200 14.98 -7.72 -8.71
C TRP A 200 14.72 -9.04 -7.97
N GLU A 201 14.98 -10.17 -8.62
CA GLU A 201 14.84 -11.50 -8.01
C GLU A 201 15.76 -11.65 -6.78
N ALA A 202 17.02 -11.23 -6.90
CA ALA A 202 17.99 -11.27 -5.81
C ALA A 202 17.55 -10.37 -4.63
N ASP A 203 17.01 -9.19 -4.91
CA ASP A 203 16.51 -8.27 -3.89
C ASP A 203 15.21 -8.74 -3.22
N MET A 204 14.48 -9.68 -3.84
CA MET A 204 13.17 -10.13 -3.36
C MET A 204 13.28 -10.88 -2.03
N ALA A 205 14.34 -11.66 -1.81
CA ALA A 205 14.56 -12.37 -0.55
C ALA A 205 14.63 -11.39 0.63
N HIS A 206 15.41 -10.31 0.50
CA HIS A 206 15.52 -9.27 1.52
C HIS A 206 14.20 -8.52 1.75
N ARG A 207 13.32 -8.47 0.75
CA ARG A 207 11.98 -7.88 0.87
C ARG A 207 11.05 -8.80 1.65
N VAL A 208 10.98 -10.08 1.30
CA VAL A 208 10.13 -11.07 2.02
C VAL A 208 10.47 -11.10 3.52
N GLU A 209 11.76 -11.03 3.87
CA GLU A 209 12.23 -10.96 5.27
C GLU A 209 11.66 -9.78 6.07
N ARG A 210 11.28 -8.70 5.39
CA ARG A 210 10.79 -7.48 6.03
C ARG A 210 9.28 -7.50 6.29
N TYR A 211 8.52 -8.29 5.53
CA TYR A 211 7.05 -8.22 5.51
C TYR A 211 6.34 -9.52 5.87
N VAL A 212 7.04 -10.65 5.79
CA VAL A 212 6.49 -11.95 6.11
C VAL A 212 6.97 -12.35 7.52
N GLU A 213 6.01 -12.78 8.35
CA GLU A 213 6.29 -13.30 9.69
C GLU A 213 7.41 -14.36 9.66
N PRO A 214 8.37 -14.35 10.62
CA PRO A 214 9.55 -15.20 10.58
C PRO A 214 9.27 -16.71 10.41
N SER A 215 8.13 -17.21 10.91
CA SER A 215 7.72 -18.60 10.77
C SER A 215 7.29 -18.97 9.35
N ARG A 216 6.66 -18.05 8.63
CA ARG A 216 6.28 -18.18 7.21
C ARG A 216 7.46 -17.87 6.27
N LEU A 217 8.38 -17.02 6.72
CA LEU A 217 9.59 -16.66 6.01
C LEU A 217 10.50 -17.87 5.75
N GLU A 218 10.70 -18.74 6.74
CA GLU A 218 11.51 -19.96 6.57
C GLU A 218 10.86 -20.96 5.58
N GLU A 219 9.53 -21.04 5.57
CA GLU A 219 8.79 -21.84 4.58
C GLU A 219 8.95 -21.25 3.16
N LEU A 220 8.79 -19.93 3.03
CA LEU A 220 8.95 -19.21 1.76
C LEU A 220 10.39 -19.30 1.25
N LYS A 221 11.40 -19.01 2.08
CA LYS A 221 12.81 -19.20 1.73
C LYS A 221 13.10 -20.63 1.30
N GLY A 222 12.51 -21.62 1.98
CA GLY A 222 12.60 -23.03 1.61
C GLY A 222 11.97 -23.34 0.25
N LYS A 223 10.85 -22.72 -0.12
CA LYS A 223 10.22 -22.88 -1.44
C LYS A 223 11.00 -22.15 -2.53
N LEU A 224 11.37 -20.90 -2.28
CA LEU A 224 12.13 -20.04 -3.19
C LEU A 224 13.52 -20.62 -3.51
N SER A 225 14.19 -21.26 -2.54
CA SER A 225 15.46 -21.95 -2.75
C SER A 225 15.35 -23.32 -3.42
N ARG A 226 14.15 -23.92 -3.48
CA ARG A 226 13.89 -25.25 -4.08
C ARG A 226 13.25 -25.18 -5.46
N LEU A 227 12.78 -24.02 -5.88
CA LEU A 227 12.27 -23.78 -7.22
C LEU A 227 13.50 -23.63 -8.16
N PRO A 228 13.45 -24.21 -9.36
CA PRO A 228 14.66 -24.57 -10.11
C PRO A 228 15.47 -23.34 -10.53
N GLY A 229 16.61 -23.16 -9.85
CA GLY A 229 17.69 -22.24 -10.19
C GLY A 229 19.10 -22.86 -9.99
N GLU A 230 19.17 -24.16 -9.67
CA GLU A 230 20.41 -24.93 -9.73
C GLU A 230 20.29 -26.00 -10.84
N GLY A 231 20.85 -25.63 -11.99
CA GLY A 231 21.09 -26.47 -13.16
C GLY A 231 22.10 -25.77 -14.06
#